data_AF-A0A7E4ZVT4-F1
#
_entry.id   AF-A0A7E4ZVT4-F1
#
_cell.length_a   1.000
_cell.length_b   1.000
_cell.length_c   1.000
_cell.angle_alpha   90.00
_cell.angle_beta   90.00
_cell.angle_gamma   90.00
#
_symmetry.space_group_name_H-M   'P 1'
#
loop_
_entity.id
_entity.type
_entity.pdbx_description
1 polymer ?
#
loop_
_entity_poly.entity_id
_entity_poly.type
_entity_poly.pdbx_seq_one_letter_code
_entity_poly.pdbx_strand_id
1 'polypeptide(L)'
;MSSASIPYPQPRLLTRNTVHGVTVDDALEKVPDFEADWSLAYYKTVKRYWDLFLKTDHHPIQGLFNGLIEIFCNSYNNLGIHEVMFDSAVLEITSFIERTYDVIGYLFPSLPSKDDMYHAIPEAAEEGESPVTQEQENFNVPTPACEFVLESLFSKCYADLFTMYTIKSQELDQRYWYCVSALNSVTDVRLLKHFGVDQSLWPMFTSSGSDELQFAISSRRKFYESAVVTLQSIGCKFTPSDKLRILTKTFSDINEALCERGRPRLIPVDVLVSCVVSMRLDKLNFDICSNAKNS
;
A
#
# COMPACT_ATOMS: atom_id res chain seq x y z
N MET A 1 48.55 20.28 -60.99
CA MET A 1 47.94 20.94 -59.82
C MET A 1 46.47 20.55 -59.82
N SER A 2 46.11 19.50 -59.07
CA SER A 2 44.76 18.92 -59.06
C SER A 2 43.98 19.52 -57.91
N SER A 3 42.90 20.24 -58.21
CA SER A 3 42.02 20.87 -57.22
C SER A 3 41.04 19.85 -56.65
N ALA A 4 41.28 19.35 -55.44
CA ALA A 4 40.32 18.56 -54.69
C ALA A 4 39.20 19.48 -54.15
N SER A 5 37.99 19.33 -54.67
CA SER A 5 36.79 19.98 -54.14
C SER A 5 36.35 19.24 -52.88
N ILE A 6 36.27 19.94 -51.76
CA ILE A 6 35.72 19.42 -50.50
C ILE A 6 34.19 19.47 -50.62
N PRO A 7 33.45 18.37 -50.41
CA PRO A 7 31.99 18.41 -50.48
C PRO A 7 31.42 19.10 -49.24
N TYR A 8 30.50 20.04 -49.47
CA TYR A 8 29.70 20.66 -48.41
C TYR A 8 28.86 19.59 -47.69
N PRO A 9 28.83 19.56 -46.35
CA PRO A 9 27.95 18.65 -45.62
C PRO A 9 26.49 19.04 -45.85
N GLN A 10 25.69 18.09 -46.33
CA GLN A 10 24.25 18.22 -46.47
C GLN A 10 23.60 18.49 -45.10
N PRO A 11 22.60 19.38 -45.00
CA PRO A 11 21.88 19.60 -43.76
C PRO A 11 21.17 18.31 -43.34
N ARG A 12 21.57 17.75 -42.19
CA ARG A 12 20.84 16.66 -41.55
C ARG A 12 19.48 17.21 -41.16
N LEU A 13 18.41 16.59 -41.67
CA LEU A 13 17.05 16.82 -41.20
C LEU A 13 17.02 16.46 -39.71
N LEU A 14 17.01 17.46 -38.84
CA LEU A 14 16.71 17.28 -37.43
C LEU A 14 15.25 16.85 -37.35
N THR A 15 15.01 15.55 -37.15
CA THR A 15 13.71 15.08 -36.68
C THR A 15 13.42 15.79 -35.36
N ARG A 16 12.21 16.34 -35.26
CA ARG A 16 11.73 17.24 -34.20
C ARG A 16 11.92 16.68 -32.77
N ASN A 17 12.18 15.39 -32.65
CA ASN A 17 12.25 14.60 -31.42
C ASN A 17 13.68 14.48 -30.88
N THR A 18 14.65 15.19 -31.47
CA THR A 18 16.05 15.20 -31.01
C THR A 18 16.47 16.61 -30.59
N VAL A 19 16.16 16.96 -29.35
CA VAL A 19 16.85 18.05 -28.67
C VAL A 19 18.02 17.41 -27.91
N HIS A 20 19.26 17.65 -28.37
CA HIS A 20 20.51 17.22 -27.72
C HIS A 20 20.82 15.71 -27.70
N GLY A 21 20.33 14.94 -28.67
CA GLY A 21 20.70 13.51 -28.81
C GLY A 21 19.94 12.57 -27.87
N VAL A 22 18.92 13.07 -27.19
CA VAL A 22 18.00 12.29 -26.36
C VAL A 22 16.77 11.93 -27.18
N THR A 23 16.44 10.64 -27.27
CA THR A 23 15.17 10.15 -27.81
C THR A 23 14.12 10.29 -26.72
N VAL A 24 13.29 11.33 -26.78
CA VAL A 24 12.07 11.40 -25.95
C VAL A 24 11.11 10.35 -26.50
N ASP A 25 10.50 9.55 -25.61
CA ASP A 25 9.48 8.57 -26.03
C ASP A 25 8.33 9.32 -26.72
N ASP A 26 7.98 8.93 -27.95
CA ASP A 26 6.94 9.60 -28.76
C ASP A 26 5.59 9.68 -28.01
N ALA A 27 5.36 8.78 -27.05
CA ALA A 27 4.18 8.79 -26.19
C ALA A 27 4.14 9.92 -25.15
N LEU A 28 5.25 10.63 -24.91
CA LEU A 28 5.33 11.80 -24.03
C LEU A 28 5.13 13.13 -24.76
N GLU A 29 5.19 13.15 -26.09
CA GLU A 29 5.05 14.39 -26.88
C GLU A 29 3.63 14.98 -26.83
N LYS A 30 2.63 14.14 -26.53
CA LYS A 30 1.23 14.54 -26.41
C LYS A 30 0.63 13.96 -25.15
N VAL A 31 -0.13 14.78 -24.43
CA VAL A 31 -1.00 14.30 -23.36
C VAL A 31 -2.10 13.46 -24.00
N PRO A 32 -2.25 12.17 -23.65
CA PRO A 32 -3.31 11.33 -24.20
C PRO A 32 -4.69 11.79 -23.72
N ASP A 33 -5.67 11.81 -24.63
CA ASP A 33 -7.11 11.93 -24.35
C ASP A 33 -7.50 13.08 -23.38
N PHE A 34 -6.94 14.27 -23.59
CA PHE A 34 -7.15 15.46 -22.75
C PHE A 34 -8.63 15.81 -22.46
N GLU A 35 -9.54 15.53 -23.40
CA GLU A 35 -10.98 15.85 -23.30
C GLU A 35 -11.87 14.66 -22.86
N ALA A 36 -11.29 13.49 -22.56
CA ALA A 36 -12.09 12.32 -22.19
C ALA A 36 -12.67 12.43 -20.77
N ASP A 37 -13.87 11.88 -20.56
CA ASP A 37 -14.54 11.90 -19.26
C ASP A 37 -13.84 11.05 -18.19
N TRP A 38 -14.03 11.43 -16.92
CA TRP A 38 -13.52 10.69 -15.78
C TRP A 38 -14.05 9.25 -15.77
N SER A 39 -13.14 8.29 -15.93
CA SER A 39 -13.44 6.86 -16.02
C SER A 39 -12.25 6.02 -15.58
N LEU A 40 -12.46 4.73 -15.34
CA LEU A 40 -11.36 3.80 -15.02
C LEU A 40 -10.31 3.75 -16.16
N ALA A 41 -10.75 3.84 -17.42
CA ALA A 41 -9.85 3.86 -18.57
C ALA A 41 -8.99 5.14 -18.57
N TYR A 42 -9.59 6.29 -18.29
CA TYR A 42 -8.88 7.56 -18.14
C TYR A 42 -7.83 7.49 -17.03
N TYR A 43 -8.20 7.01 -15.85
CA TYR A 43 -7.28 6.81 -14.73
C TYR A 43 -6.07 5.94 -15.11
N LYS A 44 -6.30 4.80 -15.79
CA LYS A 44 -5.22 3.92 -16.25
C LYS A 44 -4.30 4.62 -17.25
N THR A 45 -4.84 5.47 -18.12
CA THR A 45 -4.05 6.29 -19.05
C THR A 45 -3.17 7.29 -18.30
N VAL A 46 -3.73 8.00 -17.32
CA VAL A 46 -2.98 8.92 -16.44
C VAL A 46 -1.86 8.18 -15.72
N LYS A 47 -2.16 7.04 -15.08
CA LYS A 47 -1.16 6.22 -14.35
C LYS A 47 -0.03 5.78 -15.28
N ARG A 48 -0.36 5.26 -16.47
CA ARG A 48 0.65 4.83 -17.46
C ARG A 48 1.55 5.99 -17.89
N TYR A 49 0.96 7.17 -18.09
CA TYR A 49 1.69 8.37 -18.48
C TYR A 49 2.60 8.87 -17.35
N TRP A 50 2.11 8.84 -16.11
CA TRP A 50 2.91 9.13 -14.92
C TRP A 50 4.12 8.18 -14.77
N ASP A 51 3.90 6.88 -14.94
CA ASP A 51 5.00 5.89 -14.90
C ASP A 51 6.04 6.14 -15.99
N LEU A 52 5.62 6.63 -17.16
CA LEU A 52 6.51 6.98 -18.26
C LEU A 52 7.31 8.26 -17.95
N PHE A 53 6.68 9.26 -17.33
CA PHE A 53 7.39 10.44 -16.84
C PHE A 53 8.48 10.09 -15.84
N LEU A 54 8.16 9.23 -14.86
CA LEU A 54 9.11 8.87 -13.83
C LEU A 54 10.32 8.06 -14.35
N LYS A 55 10.18 7.41 -15.50
CA LYS A 55 11.26 6.67 -16.18
C LYS A 55 12.16 7.55 -17.06
N THR A 56 11.76 8.79 -17.36
CA THR A 56 12.44 9.62 -18.36
C THR A 56 13.33 10.66 -17.69
N ASP A 57 14.65 10.40 -17.68
CA ASP A 57 15.69 11.15 -16.94
C ASP A 57 15.78 12.66 -17.18
N HIS A 58 15.15 13.16 -18.24
CA HIS A 58 15.20 14.57 -18.64
C HIS A 58 13.85 15.27 -18.52
N HIS A 59 12.83 14.61 -17.96
CA HIS A 59 11.53 15.24 -17.80
C HIS A 59 11.52 16.20 -16.60
N PRO A 60 11.12 17.47 -16.75
CA PRO A 60 11.19 18.46 -15.67
C PRO A 60 10.36 18.08 -14.45
N ILE A 61 9.21 17.41 -14.62
CA ILE A 61 8.39 16.91 -13.50
C ILE A 61 9.11 15.77 -12.76
N GLN A 62 9.85 14.91 -13.46
CA GLN A 62 10.62 13.84 -12.81
C GLN A 62 11.76 14.44 -11.99
N GLY A 63 12.50 15.41 -12.54
CA GLY A 63 13.54 16.15 -11.83
C GLY A 63 13.00 16.88 -10.59
N LEU A 64 11.85 17.55 -10.71
CA LEU A 64 11.18 18.19 -9.58
C LEU A 64 10.74 17.17 -8.52
N PHE A 65 10.07 16.09 -8.91
CA PHE A 65 9.56 15.07 -8.00
C PHE A 65 10.71 14.39 -7.25
N ASN A 66 11.75 13.95 -7.96
CA ASN A 66 12.92 13.33 -7.34
C ASN A 66 13.69 14.31 -6.45
N GLY A 67 13.86 15.55 -6.89
CA GLY A 67 14.54 16.58 -6.10
C GLY A 67 13.79 16.91 -4.80
N LEU A 68 12.46 17.00 -4.85
CA LEU A 68 11.64 17.20 -3.64
C LEU A 68 11.74 16.01 -2.68
N ILE A 69 11.71 14.78 -3.19
CA ILE A 69 11.94 13.58 -2.36
C ILE A 69 13.33 13.60 -1.74
N GLU A 70 14.37 13.92 -2.53
CA GLU A 70 15.73 13.98 -2.04
C GLU A 70 15.90 15.02 -0.95
N ILE A 71 15.32 16.22 -1.11
CA ILE A 71 15.35 17.27 -0.08
C ILE A 71 14.60 16.81 1.18
N PHE A 72 13.43 16.18 1.02
CA PHE A 72 12.68 15.63 2.15
C PHE A 72 13.51 14.58 2.90
N CYS A 73 13.99 13.56 2.20
CA CYS A 73 14.82 12.51 2.77
C CYS A 73 16.06 13.12 3.46
N ASN A 74 16.79 14.02 2.82
CA ASN A 74 17.97 14.65 3.42
C ASN A 74 17.67 15.50 4.66
N SER A 75 16.49 16.13 4.71
CA SER A 75 16.06 16.96 5.84
C SER A 75 15.72 16.14 7.07
N TYR A 76 15.21 14.92 6.89
CA TYR A 76 14.75 14.07 7.99
C TYR A 76 15.62 12.83 8.26
N ASN A 77 16.50 12.40 7.36
CA ASN A 77 17.31 11.19 7.51
C ASN A 77 18.46 11.34 8.55
N ASN A 78 18.95 12.57 8.80
CA ASN A 78 20.26 12.77 9.45
C ASN A 78 20.31 13.53 10.79
N LEU A 79 19.19 13.85 11.42
CA LEU A 79 19.20 14.60 12.67
C LEU A 79 18.21 13.97 13.62
N GLY A 80 18.66 13.62 14.84
CA GLY A 80 17.84 13.00 15.88
C GLY A 80 16.46 13.66 15.97
N ILE A 81 15.51 13.04 15.28
CA ILE A 81 14.23 13.65 14.94
C ILE A 81 13.50 13.76 16.26
N HIS A 82 13.49 14.97 16.79
CA HIS A 82 12.74 15.25 18.00
C HIS A 82 11.26 15.07 17.67
N GLU A 83 10.47 14.59 18.63
CA GLU A 83 9.07 14.25 18.42
C GLU A 83 8.23 15.37 17.77
N VAL A 84 8.64 16.60 18.02
CA VAL A 84 8.02 17.83 17.51
C VAL A 84 8.17 17.99 15.98
N MET A 85 9.19 17.40 15.35
CA MET A 85 9.41 17.53 13.90
C MET A 85 8.51 16.63 13.07
N PHE A 86 7.86 15.63 13.68
CA PHE A 86 6.98 14.71 12.96
C PHE A 86 5.79 15.40 12.34
N ASP A 87 5.15 16.31 13.07
CA ASP A 87 3.96 16.99 12.57
C ASP A 87 4.31 17.89 11.37
N SER A 88 5.50 18.52 11.39
CA SER A 88 6.04 19.25 10.25
C SER A 88 6.32 18.35 9.04
N ALA A 89 6.93 17.18 9.25
CA ALA A 89 7.21 16.22 8.18
C ALA A 89 5.93 15.70 7.52
N VAL A 90 4.88 15.44 8.32
CA VAL A 90 3.56 15.02 7.83
C VAL A 90 2.88 16.13 7.02
N LEU A 91 2.96 17.39 7.48
CA LEU A 91 2.43 18.52 6.73
C LEU A 91 3.18 18.73 5.41
N GLU A 92 4.50 18.61 5.42
CA GLU A 92 5.32 18.76 4.22
C GLU A 92 5.03 17.68 3.19
N ILE A 93 4.98 16.40 3.60
CA ILE A 93 4.70 15.32 2.67
C ILE A 93 3.28 15.36 2.13
N THR A 94 2.30 15.74 2.96
CA THR A 94 0.92 15.95 2.51
C THR A 94 0.84 17.08 1.50
N SER A 95 1.49 18.21 1.78
CA SER A 95 1.57 19.32 0.84
C SER A 95 2.28 18.95 -0.47
N PHE A 96 3.26 18.04 -0.42
CA PHE A 96 3.96 17.56 -1.61
C PHE A 96 3.04 16.68 -2.47
N ILE A 97 2.32 15.74 -1.87
CA ILE A 97 1.32 14.89 -2.56
C ILE A 97 0.31 15.78 -3.27
N GLU A 98 -0.27 16.73 -2.53
CA GLU A 98 -1.29 17.66 -3.03
C GLU A 98 -0.79 18.48 -4.22
N ARG A 99 0.36 19.14 -4.08
CA ARG A 99 0.90 19.99 -5.15
C ARG A 99 1.31 19.19 -6.38
N THR A 100 1.82 17.97 -6.18
CA THR A 100 2.16 17.06 -7.28
C THR A 100 0.90 16.63 -8.03
N TYR A 101 -0.16 16.27 -7.30
CA TYR A 101 -1.45 15.94 -7.87
C TYR A 101 -2.05 17.12 -8.64
N ASP A 102 -1.99 18.33 -8.08
CA ASP A 102 -2.45 19.56 -8.75
C ASP A 102 -1.71 19.81 -10.07
N VAL A 103 -0.37 19.66 -10.10
CA VAL A 103 0.44 19.80 -11.32
C VAL A 103 -0.02 18.83 -12.41
N ILE A 104 -0.36 17.61 -12.02
CA ILE A 104 -0.84 16.57 -12.95
C ILE A 104 -2.29 16.84 -13.36
N GLY A 105 -3.12 17.39 -12.47
CA GLY A 105 -4.48 17.87 -12.77
C GLY A 105 -4.50 18.93 -13.87
N TYR A 106 -3.48 19.78 -13.98
CA TYR A 106 -3.37 20.72 -15.12
C TYR A 106 -3.08 20.03 -16.45
N LEU A 107 -2.41 18.88 -16.44
CA LEU A 107 -2.19 18.06 -17.64
C LEU A 107 -3.43 17.23 -17.98
N PHE A 108 -4.20 16.81 -16.97
CA PHE A 108 -5.36 15.93 -17.11
C PHE A 108 -6.59 16.55 -16.44
N PRO A 109 -7.34 17.41 -17.14
CA PRO A 109 -8.44 18.20 -16.56
C PRO A 109 -9.59 17.36 -16.00
N SER A 110 -9.75 16.13 -16.49
CA SER A 110 -10.81 15.21 -16.06
C SER A 110 -10.45 14.42 -14.80
N LEU A 111 -9.27 14.66 -14.21
CA LEU A 111 -8.97 14.16 -12.87
C LEU A 111 -9.88 14.82 -11.82
N PRO A 112 -10.23 14.10 -10.74
CA PRO A 112 -10.91 14.69 -9.60
C PRO A 112 -10.17 15.92 -9.06
N SER A 113 -10.93 16.82 -8.44
CA SER A 113 -10.35 17.97 -7.77
C SER A 113 -9.42 17.52 -6.64
N LYS A 114 -8.56 18.42 -6.16
CA LYS A 114 -7.72 18.18 -5.00
C LYS A 114 -8.54 17.73 -3.77
N ASP A 115 -9.72 18.31 -3.57
CA ASP A 115 -10.60 17.98 -2.45
C ASP A 115 -11.13 16.54 -2.56
N ASP A 116 -11.20 16.01 -3.78
CA ASP A 116 -11.70 14.68 -4.12
C ASP A 116 -10.59 13.65 -4.39
N MET A 117 -9.31 14.01 -4.19
CA MET A 117 -8.17 13.17 -4.60
C MET A 117 -8.13 11.80 -3.90
N TYR A 118 -8.72 11.70 -2.70
CA TYR A 118 -8.80 10.48 -1.91
C TYR A 118 -10.08 9.69 -2.17
N HIS A 119 -10.99 10.19 -3.01
CA HIS A 119 -12.18 9.43 -3.39
C HIS A 119 -11.82 8.25 -4.31
N ALA A 120 -12.67 7.22 -4.21
CA ALA A 120 -12.56 6.01 -4.99
C ALA A 120 -12.58 6.32 -6.49
N ILE A 121 -11.66 5.71 -7.25
CA ILE A 121 -11.78 5.68 -8.70
C ILE A 121 -13.07 4.94 -9.12
N PRO A 122 -13.71 5.32 -10.24
CA PRO A 122 -14.86 4.60 -10.76
C PRO A 122 -14.50 3.12 -10.99
N GLU A 123 -15.27 2.21 -10.42
CA GLU A 123 -15.15 0.79 -10.75
C GLU A 123 -15.65 0.57 -12.18
N ALA A 124 -14.98 -0.29 -12.95
CA ALA A 124 -15.53 -0.70 -14.23
C ALA A 124 -16.86 -1.39 -13.95
N ALA A 125 -17.96 -0.83 -14.45
CA ALA A 125 -19.18 -1.58 -14.60
C ALA A 125 -18.85 -2.78 -15.49
N GLU A 126 -18.73 -3.96 -14.91
CA GLU A 126 -18.68 -5.19 -15.67
C GLU A 126 -20.05 -5.37 -16.33
N GLU A 127 -20.21 -4.82 -17.54
CA GLU A 127 -21.27 -5.22 -18.45
C GLU A 127 -21.03 -6.69 -18.83
N GLY A 128 -21.56 -7.64 -18.04
CA GLY A 128 -21.36 -9.05 -18.39
C GLY A 128 -21.83 -10.17 -17.47
N GLU A 129 -22.24 -9.96 -16.22
CA GLU A 129 -22.73 -11.08 -15.39
C GLU A 129 -24.22 -10.95 -15.02
N SER A 130 -24.99 -11.94 -15.47
CA SER A 130 -26.41 -12.16 -15.17
C SER A 130 -26.67 -12.30 -13.67
N PRO A 131 -27.91 -12.03 -13.19
CA PRO A 131 -28.20 -11.92 -11.76
C PRO A 131 -28.24 -13.31 -11.13
N VAL A 132 -27.14 -13.71 -10.48
CA VAL A 132 -27.14 -14.84 -9.55
C VAL A 132 -26.82 -14.28 -8.17
N THR A 133 -27.90 -14.11 -7.41
CA THR A 133 -28.05 -14.29 -5.96
C THR A 133 -26.80 -14.20 -5.07
N GLN A 134 -26.94 -13.34 -4.05
CA GLN A 134 -26.16 -13.25 -2.81
C GLN A 134 -24.96 -12.30 -2.86
N GLU A 135 -25.19 -11.07 -2.40
CA GLU A 135 -24.36 -10.32 -1.44
C GLU A 135 -22.95 -10.90 -1.23
N GLN A 136 -22.12 -10.84 -2.27
CA GLN A 136 -20.68 -10.81 -2.10
C GLN A 136 -20.39 -9.34 -1.84
N GLU A 137 -20.43 -8.95 -0.57
CA GLU A 137 -19.71 -7.77 -0.11
C GLU A 137 -18.23 -8.08 -0.33
N ASN A 138 -17.77 -7.92 -1.57
CA ASN A 138 -16.35 -7.80 -1.85
C ASN A 138 -15.93 -6.54 -1.11
N PHE A 139 -15.38 -6.71 0.10
CA PHE A 139 -14.68 -5.65 0.81
C PHE A 139 -13.43 -5.30 0.00
N ASN A 140 -13.60 -4.70 -1.17
CA ASN A 140 -12.51 -4.22 -1.97
C ASN A 140 -12.19 -2.82 -1.46
N VAL A 141 -10.96 -2.61 -1.00
CA VAL A 141 -10.53 -1.29 -0.56
C VAL A 141 -10.48 -0.40 -1.81
N PRO A 142 -11.29 0.66 -1.89
CA PRO A 142 -11.32 1.51 -3.07
C PRO A 142 -9.96 2.17 -3.26
N THR A 143 -9.47 2.13 -4.49
CA THR A 143 -8.22 2.81 -4.87
C THR A 143 -8.48 4.32 -4.96
N PRO A 144 -7.75 5.17 -4.23
CA PRO A 144 -7.91 6.62 -4.31
C PRO A 144 -7.40 7.15 -5.67
N ALA A 145 -7.96 8.26 -6.13
CA ALA A 145 -7.54 8.88 -7.40
C ALA A 145 -6.07 9.33 -7.40
N CYS A 146 -5.48 9.64 -6.23
CA CYS A 146 -4.07 10.00 -6.09
C CYS A 146 -3.12 8.81 -5.88
N GLU A 147 -3.58 7.55 -5.95
CA GLU A 147 -2.77 6.37 -5.61
C GLU A 147 -1.44 6.30 -6.39
N PHE A 148 -1.41 6.69 -7.67
CA PHE A 148 -0.16 6.67 -8.46
C PHE A 148 0.92 7.62 -7.90
N VAL A 149 0.53 8.78 -7.34
CA VAL A 149 1.46 9.69 -6.64
C VAL A 149 1.92 9.06 -5.34
N LEU A 150 0.98 8.49 -4.56
CA LEU A 150 1.28 7.82 -3.29
C LEU A 150 2.26 6.65 -3.49
N GLU A 151 2.00 5.76 -4.44
CA GLU A 151 2.86 4.63 -4.79
C GLU A 151 4.29 5.10 -5.09
N SER A 152 4.42 6.14 -5.92
CA SER A 152 5.70 6.67 -6.37
C SER A 152 6.47 7.38 -5.26
N LEU A 153 5.77 8.08 -4.38
CA LEU A 153 6.35 8.81 -3.26
C LEU A 153 6.80 7.84 -2.17
N PHE A 154 5.87 7.01 -1.67
CA PHE A 154 6.14 6.06 -0.59
C PHE A 154 7.22 5.06 -1.00
N SER A 155 7.27 4.60 -2.25
CA SER A 155 8.36 3.69 -2.68
C SER A 155 9.78 4.26 -2.46
N LYS A 156 9.94 5.59 -2.43
CA LYS A 156 11.23 6.26 -2.25
C LYS A 156 11.46 6.76 -0.83
N CYS A 157 10.44 7.29 -0.16
CA CYS A 157 10.58 7.91 1.17
C CYS A 157 10.06 7.04 2.34
N TYR A 158 9.53 5.85 2.08
CA TYR A 158 8.94 5.02 3.14
C TYR A 158 9.95 4.63 4.23
N ALA A 159 11.21 4.38 3.90
CA ALA A 159 12.22 4.04 4.92
C ALA A 159 12.43 5.16 5.94
N ASP A 160 12.51 6.41 5.47
CA ASP A 160 12.70 7.58 6.32
C ASP A 160 11.44 7.87 7.15
N LEU A 161 10.26 7.80 6.52
CA LEU A 161 8.96 7.91 7.21
C LEU A 161 8.78 6.82 8.27
N PHE A 162 9.12 5.57 7.94
CA PHE A 162 8.97 4.47 8.87
C PHE A 162 9.89 4.65 10.06
N THR A 163 11.14 5.05 9.84
CA THR A 163 12.09 5.35 10.93
C THR A 163 11.55 6.47 11.82
N MET A 164 11.02 7.53 11.23
CA MET A 164 10.34 8.61 11.93
C MET A 164 9.19 8.09 12.82
N TYR A 165 8.25 7.34 12.24
CA TYR A 165 7.09 6.81 12.97
C TYR A 165 7.47 5.79 14.05
N THR A 166 8.55 5.04 13.85
CA THR A 166 9.10 4.10 14.84
C THR A 166 9.59 4.85 16.07
N ILE A 167 10.28 5.98 15.89
CA ILE A 167 10.73 6.83 17.00
C ILE A 167 9.52 7.45 17.70
N LYS A 168 8.57 8.04 16.95
CA LYS A 168 7.34 8.63 17.52
C LYS A 168 6.54 7.63 18.35
N SER A 169 6.41 6.40 17.85
CA SER A 169 5.50 5.40 18.41
C SER A 169 6.19 4.46 19.41
N GLN A 170 7.46 4.70 19.74
CA GLN A 170 8.27 3.77 20.53
C GLN A 170 7.63 3.40 21.88
N GLU A 171 7.07 4.37 22.61
CA GLU A 171 6.41 4.10 23.89
C GLU A 171 5.10 3.31 23.72
N LEU A 172 4.32 3.62 22.69
CA LEU A 172 3.09 2.91 22.36
C LEU A 172 3.38 1.48 21.93
N ASP A 173 4.41 1.28 21.12
CA ASP A 173 4.87 -0.04 20.67
C ASP A 173 5.38 -0.87 21.85
N GLN A 174 6.14 -0.28 22.78
CA GLN A 174 6.56 -0.96 24.01
C GLN A 174 5.37 -1.41 24.85
N ARG A 175 4.36 -0.55 25.02
CA ARG A 175 3.14 -0.89 25.77
C ARG A 175 2.34 -1.97 25.06
N TYR A 176 2.21 -1.89 23.73
CA TYR A 176 1.59 -2.90 22.91
C TYR A 176 2.29 -4.25 23.08
N TRP A 177 3.62 -4.30 22.96
CA TRP A 177 4.42 -5.52 23.15
C TRP A 177 4.31 -6.09 24.56
N TYR A 178 4.27 -5.25 25.59
CA TYR A 178 4.02 -5.67 26.96
C TYR A 178 2.64 -6.32 27.10
N CYS A 179 1.59 -5.69 26.55
CA CYS A 179 0.23 -6.23 26.56
C CYS A 179 0.13 -7.56 25.80
N VAL A 180 0.73 -7.65 24.62
CA VAL A 180 0.80 -8.89 23.82
C VAL A 180 1.48 -9.99 24.63
N SER A 181 2.64 -9.72 25.21
CA SER A 181 3.38 -10.69 26.04
C SER A 181 2.58 -11.17 27.26
N ALA A 182 1.88 -10.25 27.92
CA ALA A 182 1.00 -10.57 29.04
C ALA A 182 -0.19 -11.44 28.60
N LEU A 183 -0.85 -11.11 27.48
CA LEU A 183 -1.93 -11.92 26.92
C LEU A 183 -1.45 -13.33 26.55
N ASN A 184 -0.24 -13.46 26.02
CA ASN A 184 0.33 -14.75 25.62
C ASN A 184 0.62 -15.68 26.80
N SER A 185 0.86 -15.11 27.98
CA SER A 185 1.02 -15.86 29.23
C SER A 185 -0.29 -16.49 29.73
N VAL A 186 -1.45 -16.00 29.26
CA VAL A 186 -2.78 -16.51 29.66
C VAL A 186 -3.18 -17.68 28.74
N THR A 187 -3.88 -18.67 29.29
CA THR A 187 -4.41 -19.79 28.50
C THR A 187 -5.57 -19.33 27.61
N ASP A 188 -5.68 -19.91 26.41
CA ASP A 188 -6.71 -19.52 25.43
C ASP A 188 -8.13 -19.71 25.97
N VAL A 189 -8.36 -20.80 26.71
CA VAL A 189 -9.64 -21.07 27.39
C VAL A 189 -10.02 -19.92 28.32
N ARG A 190 -9.05 -19.33 29.02
CA ARG A 190 -9.29 -18.23 29.94
C ARG A 190 -9.50 -16.90 29.20
N LEU A 191 -8.78 -16.68 28.09
CA LEU A 191 -8.98 -15.51 27.22
C LEU A 191 -10.35 -15.56 26.53
N LEU A 192 -10.69 -16.65 25.85
CA LEU A 192 -11.97 -16.81 25.15
C LEU A 192 -13.17 -16.71 26.12
N LYS A 193 -13.04 -17.29 27.32
CA LYS A 193 -14.04 -17.12 28.39
C LYS A 193 -14.13 -15.68 28.90
N HIS A 194 -13.00 -14.97 28.97
CA HIS A 194 -12.96 -13.55 29.38
C HIS A 194 -13.60 -12.64 28.33
N PHE A 195 -13.40 -12.93 27.04
CA PHE A 195 -14.03 -12.21 25.93
C PHE A 195 -15.49 -12.61 25.68
N GLY A 196 -16.04 -13.57 26.45
CA GLY A 196 -17.43 -14.00 26.30
C GLY A 196 -17.71 -14.75 25.00
N VAL A 197 -16.67 -15.26 24.33
CA VAL A 197 -16.82 -16.03 23.10
C VAL A 197 -17.51 -17.35 23.42
N ASP A 198 -18.61 -17.63 22.72
CA ASP A 198 -19.36 -18.86 22.88
C ASP A 198 -18.44 -20.09 22.69
N GLN A 199 -18.61 -21.10 23.54
CA GLN A 199 -17.78 -22.32 23.53
C GLN A 199 -17.89 -23.07 22.20
N SER A 200 -18.99 -22.89 21.46
CA SER A 200 -19.09 -23.41 20.10
C SER A 200 -18.01 -22.81 19.20
N LEU A 201 -17.69 -21.52 19.35
CA LEU A 201 -16.72 -20.76 18.56
C LEU A 201 -15.26 -21.09 18.91
N TRP A 202 -15.02 -21.87 19.95
CA TRP A 202 -13.67 -22.22 20.35
C TRP A 202 -13.07 -23.19 19.31
N PRO A 203 -11.77 -23.07 19.00
CA PRO A 203 -11.07 -24.09 18.24
C PRO A 203 -11.09 -25.39 19.07
N MET A 204 -12.10 -26.25 18.87
CA MET A 204 -12.25 -27.49 19.65
C MET A 204 -11.00 -28.35 19.55
N PHE A 205 -10.32 -28.56 20.68
CA PHE A 205 -9.21 -29.49 20.83
C PHE A 205 -9.76 -30.80 21.39
N THR A 206 -10.12 -31.74 20.52
CA THR A 206 -10.48 -33.09 20.95
C THR A 206 -9.22 -33.96 20.94
N SER A 207 -8.44 -33.95 22.02
CA SER A 207 -7.79 -35.17 22.49
C SER A 207 -7.53 -35.08 23.99
N SER A 208 -8.14 -36.00 24.72
CA SER A 208 -7.94 -36.22 26.15
C SER A 208 -6.54 -36.78 26.40
N GLY A 209 -5.57 -35.94 26.75
CA GLY A 209 -4.22 -36.38 27.10
C GLY A 209 -3.23 -35.25 27.35
N SER A 210 -2.23 -35.48 28.21
CA SER A 210 -1.25 -34.51 28.71
C SER A 210 -0.38 -33.77 27.67
N ASP A 211 -0.53 -34.08 26.38
CA ASP A 211 0.06 -33.36 25.23
C ASP A 211 -0.87 -32.25 24.67
N GLU A 212 -1.98 -31.97 25.36
CA GLU A 212 -3.05 -31.01 25.01
C GLU A 212 -2.54 -29.61 24.60
N LEU A 213 -1.55 -29.05 25.30
CA LEU A 213 -1.08 -27.69 25.04
C LEU A 213 -0.36 -27.59 23.68
N GLN A 214 0.51 -28.56 23.37
CA GLN A 214 1.29 -28.60 22.11
C GLN A 214 0.38 -28.91 20.91
N PHE A 215 -0.55 -29.85 21.07
CA PHE A 215 -1.53 -30.18 20.03
C PHE A 215 -2.52 -29.04 19.78
N ALA A 216 -2.90 -28.32 20.84
CA ALA A 216 -3.76 -27.16 20.74
C ALA A 216 -3.08 -25.98 20.03
N ILE A 217 -1.84 -25.69 20.40
CA ILE A 217 -1.03 -24.67 19.73
C ILE A 217 -0.84 -25.00 18.24
N SER A 218 -0.58 -26.28 17.91
CA SER A 218 -0.30 -26.73 16.54
C SER A 218 -1.52 -26.78 15.64
N SER A 219 -2.67 -27.23 16.15
CA SER A 219 -3.94 -27.30 15.40
C SER A 219 -4.54 -25.90 15.18
N ARG A 220 -4.34 -24.98 16.13
CA ARG A 220 -4.71 -23.55 15.99
C ARG A 220 -3.87 -22.82 14.95
N ARG A 221 -2.55 -23.07 14.93
CA ARG A 221 -1.67 -22.46 13.91
C ARG A 221 -2.14 -22.80 12.50
N LYS A 222 -2.65 -24.02 12.29
CA LYS A 222 -3.27 -24.44 11.03
C LYS A 222 -4.61 -23.74 10.78
N PHE A 223 -5.40 -23.51 11.83
CA PHE A 223 -6.74 -22.90 11.70
C PHE A 223 -6.69 -21.43 11.23
N TYR A 224 -5.80 -20.62 11.80
CA TYR A 224 -5.62 -19.22 11.38
C TYR A 224 -4.36 -18.99 10.53
N GLU A 225 -3.80 -20.05 9.93
CA GLU A 225 -2.51 -19.96 9.22
C GLU A 225 -2.54 -18.90 8.13
N SER A 226 -3.56 -18.96 7.28
CA SER A 226 -3.76 -18.01 6.17
C SER A 226 -3.85 -16.57 6.69
N ALA A 227 -4.74 -16.31 7.65
CA ALA A 227 -4.94 -14.99 8.21
C ALA A 227 -3.68 -14.41 8.89
N VAL A 228 -2.91 -15.25 9.60
CA VAL A 228 -1.66 -14.83 10.26
C VAL A 228 -0.61 -14.47 9.22
N VAL A 229 -0.42 -15.29 8.18
CA VAL A 229 0.55 -15.00 7.10
C VAL A 229 0.15 -13.75 6.33
N THR A 230 -1.14 -13.59 6.01
CA THR A 230 -1.67 -12.39 5.36
C THR A 230 -1.36 -11.16 6.21
N LEU A 231 -1.66 -11.18 7.51
CA LEU A 231 -1.41 -10.04 8.40
C LEU A 231 0.08 -9.71 8.53
N GLN A 232 0.96 -10.72 8.60
CA GLN A 232 2.41 -10.53 8.64
C GLN A 232 2.92 -9.76 7.42
N SER A 233 2.28 -9.91 6.26
CA SER A 233 2.68 -9.21 5.04
C SER A 233 2.43 -7.69 5.06
N ILE A 234 1.70 -7.14 6.05
CA ILE A 234 1.41 -5.70 6.16
C ILE A 234 2.68 -4.84 6.35
N GLY A 235 3.71 -5.43 6.98
CA GLY A 235 5.03 -4.79 7.16
C GLY A 235 5.80 -4.64 5.85
N CYS A 236 5.47 -5.45 4.85
CA CYS A 236 6.10 -5.46 3.53
C CYS A 236 5.44 -4.50 2.53
N LYS A 237 4.39 -3.78 2.94
CA LYS A 237 3.68 -2.82 2.10
C LYS A 237 3.93 -1.39 2.53
N PHE A 238 4.10 -0.51 1.54
CA PHE A 238 4.42 0.89 1.76
C PHE A 238 3.21 1.83 1.61
N THR A 239 2.24 1.54 0.74
CA THR A 239 1.04 2.40 0.60
C THR A 239 -0.02 2.09 1.66
N PRO A 240 -0.74 3.11 2.15
CA PRO A 240 -1.89 2.92 3.04
C PRO A 240 -2.96 2.01 2.42
N SER A 241 -3.25 2.17 1.13
CA SER A 241 -4.23 1.36 0.38
C SER A 241 -3.86 -0.13 0.38
N ASP A 242 -2.57 -0.46 0.18
CA ASP A 242 -2.10 -1.84 0.27
C ASP A 242 -2.21 -2.42 1.68
N LYS A 243 -1.87 -1.62 2.71
CA LYS A 243 -2.01 -2.04 4.11
C LYS A 243 -3.48 -2.31 4.46
N LEU A 244 -4.41 -1.45 4.02
CA LEU A 244 -5.84 -1.64 4.18
C LEU A 244 -6.34 -2.89 3.44
N ARG A 245 -5.85 -3.16 2.22
CA ARG A 245 -6.22 -4.36 1.47
C ARG A 245 -5.76 -5.63 2.16
N ILE A 246 -4.58 -5.61 2.78
CA ILE A 246 -4.09 -6.71 3.61
C ILE A 246 -5.00 -6.93 4.82
N LEU A 247 -5.34 -5.87 5.56
CA LEU A 247 -6.25 -5.99 6.70
C LEU A 247 -7.59 -6.58 6.30
N THR A 248 -8.14 -6.09 5.19
CA THR A 248 -9.41 -6.56 4.65
C THR A 248 -9.35 -8.03 4.24
N LYS A 249 -8.26 -8.44 3.59
CA LYS A 249 -8.00 -9.84 3.27
C LYS A 249 -7.84 -10.69 4.53
N THR A 250 -7.11 -10.23 5.55
CA THR A 250 -6.98 -10.91 6.84
C THR A 250 -8.34 -11.17 7.47
N PHE A 251 -9.25 -10.20 7.43
CA PHE A 251 -10.61 -10.39 7.92
C PHE A 251 -11.41 -11.40 7.10
N SER A 252 -11.25 -11.39 5.77
CA SER A 252 -11.84 -12.41 4.90
C SER A 252 -11.31 -13.82 5.23
N ASP A 253 -10.00 -13.97 5.43
CA ASP A 253 -9.35 -15.25 5.76
C ASP A 253 -9.85 -15.78 7.13
N ILE A 254 -10.08 -14.88 8.10
CA ILE A 254 -10.68 -15.24 9.41
C ILE A 254 -12.13 -15.71 9.21
N ASN A 255 -12.90 -15.01 8.38
CA ASN A 255 -14.30 -15.35 8.12
C ASN A 255 -14.43 -16.70 7.41
N GLU A 256 -13.56 -16.97 6.43
CA GLU A 256 -13.49 -18.25 5.72
C GLU A 256 -13.19 -19.41 6.68
N ALA A 257 -12.15 -19.27 7.52
CA ALA A 257 -11.79 -20.27 8.52
C ALA A 257 -12.96 -20.61 9.48
N LEU A 258 -13.82 -19.64 9.76
CA LEU A 258 -15.00 -19.81 10.62
C LEU A 258 -16.21 -20.39 9.85
N CYS A 259 -16.36 -20.05 8.57
CA CYS A 259 -17.43 -20.56 7.69
C CYS A 259 -17.25 -22.04 7.33
N GLU A 260 -16.02 -22.55 7.19
CA GLU A 260 -15.73 -23.97 6.91
C GLU A 260 -16.35 -24.95 7.94
N ARG A 261 -16.76 -24.46 9.12
CA ARG A 261 -17.47 -25.23 10.16
C ARG A 261 -18.99 -25.04 10.17
N GLY A 262 -19.60 -24.49 9.12
CA GLY A 262 -21.06 -24.42 8.94
C GLY A 262 -21.75 -23.28 9.68
N ARG A 263 -21.12 -22.09 9.72
CA ARG A 263 -21.59 -20.92 10.50
C ARG A 263 -22.04 -19.74 9.63
N PRO A 264 -22.89 -18.83 10.18
CA PRO A 264 -23.33 -17.65 9.44
C PRO A 264 -22.15 -16.74 9.05
N ARG A 265 -22.23 -16.18 7.84
CA ARG A 265 -21.17 -15.39 7.17
C ARG A 265 -20.84 -14.04 7.84
N LEU A 266 -21.67 -13.56 8.77
CA LEU A 266 -21.40 -12.35 9.55
C LEU A 266 -21.07 -12.71 11.00
N ILE A 267 -19.81 -12.47 11.35
CA ILE A 267 -19.31 -12.66 12.70
C ILE A 267 -19.51 -11.35 13.47
N PRO A 268 -20.14 -11.38 14.67
CA PRO A 268 -20.19 -10.24 15.57
C PRO A 268 -18.80 -9.68 15.88
N VAL A 269 -18.68 -8.35 15.99
CA VAL A 269 -17.38 -7.65 16.18
C VAL A 269 -16.62 -8.14 17.43
N ASP A 270 -17.34 -8.51 18.48
CA ASP A 270 -16.81 -9.11 19.71
C ASP A 270 -16.09 -10.44 19.46
N VAL A 271 -16.62 -11.27 18.55
CA VAL A 271 -15.99 -12.52 18.14
C VAL A 271 -14.78 -12.24 17.26
N LEU A 272 -14.86 -11.26 16.35
CA LEU A 272 -13.75 -10.84 15.50
C LEU A 272 -12.55 -10.35 16.33
N VAL A 273 -12.78 -9.50 17.32
CA VAL A 273 -11.75 -9.00 18.23
C VAL A 273 -11.10 -10.16 18.98
N SER A 274 -11.90 -11.10 19.47
CA SER A 274 -11.37 -12.27 20.15
C SER A 274 -10.60 -13.20 19.20
N CYS A 275 -10.99 -13.32 17.94
CA CYS A 275 -10.27 -14.08 16.91
C CYS A 275 -8.91 -13.45 16.60
N VAL A 276 -8.85 -12.13 16.41
CA VAL A 276 -7.59 -11.38 16.22
C VAL A 276 -6.67 -11.52 17.43
N VAL A 277 -7.21 -11.48 18.65
CA VAL A 277 -6.44 -11.74 19.87
C VAL A 277 -5.97 -13.21 19.92
N SER A 278 -6.80 -14.15 19.48
CA SER A 278 -6.49 -15.60 19.46
C SER A 278 -5.50 -16.01 18.35
N MET A 279 -5.34 -15.19 17.31
CA MET A 279 -4.29 -15.37 16.31
C MET A 279 -2.89 -15.26 16.92
N ARG A 280 -2.77 -14.73 18.15
CA ARG A 280 -1.55 -14.58 18.96
C ARG A 280 -0.42 -13.92 18.18
N LEU A 281 -0.30 -12.60 18.42
CA LEU A 281 0.54 -11.61 17.75
C LEU A 281 2.07 -11.83 17.94
N ASP A 282 2.46 -12.90 18.64
CA ASP A 282 3.80 -13.30 19.11
C ASP A 282 4.82 -13.46 17.99
N LYS A 283 4.34 -13.53 16.74
CA LYS A 283 5.15 -13.67 15.53
C LYS A 283 4.92 -12.56 14.50
N LEU A 284 4.24 -11.47 14.87
CA LEU A 284 4.22 -10.26 14.05
C LEU A 284 5.52 -9.48 14.28
N ASN A 285 6.66 -10.08 13.91
CA ASN A 285 7.86 -9.29 13.70
C ASN A 285 7.63 -8.53 12.40
N PHE A 286 7.18 -7.29 12.49
CA PHE A 286 7.16 -6.38 11.35
C PHE A 286 8.58 -5.90 11.08
N ASP A 287 9.49 -6.84 10.82
CA ASP A 287 10.77 -6.50 10.22
C ASP A 287 10.43 -5.96 8.82
N ILE A 288 10.75 -4.69 8.58
CA ILE A 288 10.74 -4.15 7.23
C ILE A 288 11.61 -5.10 6.41
N CYS A 289 11.06 -5.72 5.36
CA CYS A 289 11.87 -6.36 4.35
C CYS A 289 12.82 -5.29 3.79
N SER A 290 14.06 -5.28 4.25
CA SER A 290 15.15 -4.46 3.75
C SER A 290 15.48 -4.89 2.32
N ASN A 291 14.65 -4.48 1.36
CA ASN A 291 14.89 -4.57 -0.06
C ASN A 291 14.87 -3.16 -0.65
N ALA A 292 15.86 -2.37 -0.27
CA ALA A 292 16.14 -1.07 -0.92
C ALA A 292 17.63 -0.70 -0.85
N LYS A 293 18.53 -1.69 -0.92
CA LYS A 293 19.97 -1.47 -1.17
C LYS A 293 20.52 -2.68 -1.93
N ASN A 294 20.29 -2.72 -3.24
CA ASN A 294 21.10 -3.40 -4.25
C ASN A 294 20.44 -3.22 -5.62
N SER A 295 20.58 -2.02 -6.18
CA SER A 295 20.76 -1.81 -7.62
C SER A 295 21.52 -0.52 -7.85
#